data_AF-A0A3Y4LS86-F1
#
_entry.id   AF-A0A3Y4LS86-F1
#
_cell.length_a   1.000
_cell.length_b   1.000
_cell.length_c   1.000
_cell.angle_alpha   90.00
_cell.angle_beta   90.00
_cell.angle_gamma   90.00
#
_symmetry.space_group_name_H-M   'P 1'
#
loop_
_entity.id
_entity.type
_entity.pdbx_description
1 polymer ?
#
loop_
_entity_poly.entity_id
_entity_poly.type
_entity_poly.pdbx_seq_one_letter_code
_entity_poly.pdbx_strand_id
1 'polypeptide(L)'
;MHRIDTPTAQKDKFGQGKNGFTNGDPATGRRATDLNSDMWDAVQEEVCTVIEAAGIPLSKGEHTQLHAAIGRLIDEQVKTRLEKNQNGADIPNKPLFLQNVGLGETINLAAGALQKSQNGADIPDKPRFVQNIGLKETLNPTKRVSIGNIGTGVFDGSTPCINIGDSDSGFIGSADGVLDIYCNGAKVGYINGNGLHMLADIHFDNARMTTNGDIFSSVWGDNWLSIWITNQLNTRGTIDWINGELAVRDNNINTRATWDYVNQTFARKNTASIQDWGWILDDSTGFIMQWGTLGNSNGTYNFPRAFPVGCFAIFVTNTNAQGSQVDNAFGYPVSNSQFFAATKSSGMVNLVNDFPVAWFAIGR
;
A
#
# COMPACT_ATOMS: atom_id res chain seq x y z
N MET A 1 61.62 -82.22 -56.74
CA MET A 1 61.68 -83.33 -57.72
C MET A 1 62.66 -82.99 -58.84
N HIS A 2 63.49 -83.96 -59.25
CA HIS A 2 64.37 -83.81 -60.42
C HIS A 2 63.65 -84.22 -61.72
N ARG A 3 64.26 -84.02 -62.89
CA ARG A 3 63.66 -84.35 -64.19
C ARG A 3 64.17 -85.71 -64.66
N ILE A 4 63.34 -86.46 -65.39
CA ILE A 4 63.76 -87.74 -65.98
C ILE A 4 65.03 -87.59 -66.83
N ASP A 5 66.03 -88.40 -66.52
CA ASP A 5 67.40 -88.29 -67.01
C ASP A 5 67.95 -89.62 -67.56
N THR A 6 67.06 -90.61 -67.75
CA THR A 6 67.42 -91.87 -68.39
C THR A 6 67.92 -91.65 -69.83
N PRO A 7 68.74 -92.54 -70.38
CA PRO A 7 69.27 -92.40 -71.75
C PRO A 7 68.18 -92.28 -72.84
N THR A 8 66.96 -92.73 -72.55
CA THR A 8 65.77 -92.68 -73.43
C THR A 8 64.84 -91.50 -73.11
N ALA A 9 65.21 -90.63 -72.17
CA ALA A 9 64.50 -89.37 -71.94
C ALA A 9 64.56 -88.47 -73.18
N GLN A 10 63.50 -87.72 -73.44
CA GLN A 10 63.53 -86.70 -74.48
C GLN A 10 64.41 -85.53 -74.02
N LYS A 11 65.57 -85.39 -74.66
CA LYS A 11 66.44 -84.25 -74.44
C LYS A 11 65.70 -82.94 -74.75
N ASP A 12 65.81 -81.97 -73.85
CA ASP A 12 65.34 -80.58 -74.00
C ASP A 12 63.84 -80.41 -74.35
N LYS A 13 62.98 -81.37 -73.98
CA LYS A 13 61.53 -81.33 -74.29
C LYS A 13 60.85 -80.02 -73.86
N PHE A 14 61.29 -79.44 -72.74
CA PHE A 14 60.74 -78.21 -72.16
C PHE A 14 61.75 -77.05 -72.15
N GLY A 15 62.74 -77.06 -73.05
CA GLY A 15 63.81 -76.06 -73.15
C GLY A 15 65.20 -76.63 -72.84
N GLN A 16 66.24 -75.82 -73.00
CA GLN A 16 67.63 -76.25 -72.78
C GLN A 16 67.85 -76.77 -71.35
N GLY A 17 68.41 -77.98 -71.22
CA GLY A 17 68.64 -78.70 -69.97
C GLY A 17 67.38 -79.31 -69.34
N LYS A 18 66.23 -79.26 -70.02
CA LYS A 18 64.91 -79.58 -69.45
C LYS A 18 64.29 -80.79 -70.12
N ASN A 19 64.84 -81.97 -69.81
CA ASN A 19 64.39 -83.25 -70.33
C ASN A 19 62.94 -83.58 -69.91
N GLY A 20 62.30 -84.50 -70.66
CA GLY A 20 60.94 -84.96 -70.36
C GLY A 20 60.60 -86.33 -70.96
N PHE A 21 59.42 -86.85 -70.62
CA PHE A 21 58.94 -88.15 -71.07
C PHE A 21 58.53 -88.16 -72.55
N THR A 22 58.73 -89.26 -73.26
CA THR A 22 58.19 -89.54 -74.58
C THR A 22 57.57 -90.93 -74.63
N ASN A 23 56.50 -91.11 -75.41
CA ASN A 23 55.89 -92.42 -75.66
C ASN A 23 56.73 -93.31 -76.60
N GLY A 24 57.85 -92.76 -77.09
CA GLY A 24 58.60 -93.34 -78.19
C GLY A 24 57.88 -93.12 -79.51
N ASP A 25 58.52 -93.55 -80.59
CA ASP A 25 57.96 -93.58 -81.92
C ASP A 25 58.59 -94.77 -82.67
N PRO A 26 57.84 -95.88 -82.84
CA PRO A 26 58.32 -97.06 -83.53
C PRO A 26 58.75 -96.80 -84.98
N ALA A 27 58.15 -95.81 -85.65
CA ALA A 27 58.45 -95.49 -87.05
C ALA A 27 59.82 -94.83 -87.23
N THR A 28 60.29 -94.11 -86.21
CA THR A 28 61.60 -93.44 -86.21
C THR A 28 62.65 -94.18 -85.36
N GLY A 29 62.32 -95.36 -84.85
CA GLY A 29 63.20 -96.16 -83.98
C GLY A 29 63.43 -95.57 -82.59
N ARG A 30 62.64 -94.54 -82.21
CA ARG A 30 62.78 -93.84 -80.94
C ARG A 30 62.11 -94.63 -79.83
N ARG A 31 62.88 -95.07 -78.84
CA ARG A 31 62.33 -95.77 -77.67
C ARG A 31 61.47 -94.86 -76.80
N ALA A 32 60.46 -95.43 -76.15
CA ALA A 32 59.77 -94.77 -75.06
C ALA A 32 60.74 -94.48 -73.91
N THR A 33 60.44 -93.45 -73.12
CA THR A 33 61.27 -93.12 -71.96
C THR A 33 61.21 -94.24 -70.94
N ASP A 34 62.36 -94.86 -70.68
CA ASP A 34 62.52 -95.83 -69.62
C ASP A 34 62.41 -95.10 -68.27
N LEU A 35 61.74 -95.74 -67.31
CA LEU A 35 61.60 -95.25 -65.96
C LEU A 35 62.80 -95.71 -65.12
N ASN A 36 63.32 -94.85 -64.24
CA ASN A 36 64.37 -95.20 -63.27
C ASN A 36 63.86 -95.06 -61.82
N SER A 37 64.58 -95.72 -60.91
CA SER A 37 64.33 -95.61 -59.46
C SER A 37 64.39 -94.16 -59.01
N ASP A 38 65.41 -93.42 -59.42
CA ASP A 38 65.68 -92.08 -58.89
C ASP A 38 64.51 -91.12 -59.12
N MET A 39 63.79 -91.21 -60.26
CA MET A 39 62.60 -90.40 -60.52
C MET A 39 61.40 -90.86 -59.68
N TRP A 40 61.17 -92.17 -59.56
CA TRP A 40 60.03 -92.71 -58.80
C TRP A 40 60.20 -92.57 -57.29
N ASP A 41 61.43 -92.72 -56.79
CA ASP A 41 61.79 -92.41 -55.41
C ASP A 41 61.56 -90.93 -55.14
N ALA A 42 61.96 -90.02 -56.05
CA ALA A 42 61.67 -88.60 -55.89
C ALA A 42 60.15 -88.29 -55.90
N VAL A 43 59.36 -88.94 -56.75
CA VAL A 43 57.88 -88.79 -56.72
C VAL A 43 57.29 -89.30 -55.41
N GLN A 44 57.74 -90.48 -54.97
CA GLN A 44 57.30 -91.07 -53.70
C GLN A 44 57.64 -90.15 -52.54
N GLU A 45 58.90 -89.72 -52.42
CA GLU A 45 59.35 -88.91 -51.29
C GLU A 45 58.70 -87.52 -51.26
N GLU A 46 58.38 -86.90 -52.41
CA GLU A 46 57.62 -85.64 -52.43
C GLU A 46 56.20 -85.82 -51.87
N VAL A 47 55.55 -86.94 -52.18
CA VAL A 47 54.23 -87.28 -51.64
C VAL A 47 54.31 -87.68 -50.16
N CYS A 48 55.28 -88.52 -49.81
CA CYS A 48 55.54 -88.97 -48.45
C CYS A 48 55.89 -87.80 -47.53
N THR A 49 56.74 -86.87 -47.98
CA THR A 49 57.12 -85.66 -47.23
C THR A 49 55.89 -84.83 -46.86
N VAL A 50 54.92 -84.66 -47.77
CA VAL A 50 53.66 -83.93 -47.45
C VAL A 50 52.85 -84.67 -46.39
N ILE A 51 52.77 -86.00 -46.47
CA ILE A 51 52.03 -86.84 -45.53
C ILE A 51 52.68 -86.81 -44.13
N GLU A 52 54.00 -86.96 -44.07
CA GLU A 52 54.77 -86.93 -42.84
C GLU A 52 54.79 -85.54 -42.21
N ALA A 53 54.88 -84.47 -43.01
CA ALA A 53 54.77 -83.09 -42.54
C ALA A 53 53.41 -82.79 -41.90
N ALA A 54 52.35 -83.47 -42.34
CA ALA A 54 51.03 -83.43 -41.69
C ALA A 54 50.95 -84.31 -40.40
N GLY A 55 52.05 -84.96 -40.00
CA GLY A 55 52.11 -85.86 -38.86
C GLY A 55 51.32 -87.15 -39.06
N ILE A 56 51.19 -87.63 -40.31
CA ILE A 56 50.48 -88.87 -40.65
C ILE A 56 51.54 -89.95 -40.96
N PRO A 57 51.50 -91.13 -40.30
CA PRO A 57 52.40 -92.23 -40.62
C PRO A 57 52.09 -92.85 -41.99
N LEU A 58 53.10 -93.16 -42.80
CA LEU A 58 52.93 -93.81 -44.11
C LEU A 58 52.35 -95.23 -43.97
N SER A 59 51.36 -95.57 -44.79
CA SER A 59 50.68 -96.86 -44.77
C SER A 59 50.50 -97.42 -46.18
N LYS A 60 51.10 -98.58 -46.44
CA LYS A 60 51.12 -99.24 -47.76
C LYS A 60 49.73 -99.57 -48.33
N GLY A 61 48.70 -99.66 -47.49
CA GLY A 61 47.33 -99.98 -47.90
C GLY A 61 46.41 -98.78 -48.06
N GLU A 62 46.86 -97.57 -47.71
CA GLU A 62 46.01 -96.38 -47.68
C GLU A 62 46.29 -95.46 -48.87
N HIS A 63 45.33 -95.37 -49.79
CA HIS A 63 45.48 -94.57 -51.02
C HIS A 63 44.89 -93.15 -50.90
N THR A 64 44.55 -92.71 -49.68
CA THR A 64 43.96 -91.39 -49.39
C THR A 64 44.84 -90.50 -48.52
N GLN A 65 46.06 -90.96 -48.18
CA GLN A 65 46.93 -90.27 -47.22
C GLN A 65 47.32 -88.85 -47.65
N LEU A 66 47.60 -88.64 -48.94
CA LEU A 66 47.93 -87.31 -49.46
C LEU A 66 46.74 -86.34 -49.32
N HIS A 67 45.51 -86.82 -49.59
CA HIS A 67 44.29 -86.02 -49.40
C HIS A 67 44.08 -85.66 -47.92
N ALA A 68 44.23 -86.62 -47.02
CA ALA A 68 44.13 -86.39 -45.57
C ALA A 68 45.21 -85.42 -45.06
N ALA A 69 46.44 -85.54 -45.58
CA ALA A 69 47.55 -84.67 -45.25
C ALA A 69 47.27 -83.21 -45.66
N ILE A 70 46.81 -83.00 -46.90
CA ILE A 70 46.44 -81.66 -47.39
C ILE A 70 45.30 -81.08 -46.54
N GLY A 71 44.25 -81.86 -46.25
CA GLY A 71 43.15 -81.41 -45.41
C GLY A 71 43.62 -80.97 -44.02
N ARG A 72 44.44 -81.80 -43.36
CA ARG A 72 44.98 -81.49 -42.04
C ARG A 72 45.91 -80.27 -42.03
N LEU A 73 46.79 -80.16 -43.02
CA LEU A 73 47.68 -79.01 -43.15
C LEU A 73 46.90 -77.70 -43.36
N ILE A 74 45.81 -77.75 -44.14
CA ILE A 74 44.92 -76.61 -44.33
C ILE A 74 44.17 -76.28 -43.03
N ASP A 75 43.58 -77.28 -42.35
CA ASP A 75 42.83 -77.06 -41.11
C ASP A 75 43.69 -76.45 -40.00
N GLU A 76 44.92 -76.95 -39.82
CA GLU A 76 45.88 -76.38 -38.86
C GLU A 76 46.26 -74.94 -39.22
N GLN A 77 46.42 -74.62 -40.50
CA GLN A 77 46.63 -73.23 -40.93
C GLN A 77 45.40 -72.35 -40.71
N VAL A 78 44.18 -72.85 -40.92
CA VAL A 78 42.93 -72.09 -40.73
C VAL A 78 42.69 -71.77 -39.26
N LYS A 79 43.02 -72.67 -38.33
CA LYS A 79 42.93 -72.44 -36.87
C LYS A 79 43.78 -71.26 -36.36
N THR A 80 44.74 -70.77 -37.15
CA THR A 80 45.54 -69.59 -36.80
C THR A 80 44.87 -68.26 -37.17
N ARG A 81 43.71 -68.30 -37.84
CA ARG A 81 42.95 -67.12 -38.28
C ARG A 81 41.64 -67.00 -37.50
N LEU A 82 41.09 -65.79 -37.47
CA LEU A 82 39.79 -65.53 -36.86
C LEU A 82 38.64 -65.92 -37.80
N GLU A 83 37.61 -66.56 -37.25
CA GLU A 83 36.40 -66.96 -37.96
C GLU A 83 35.35 -65.83 -37.94
N LYS A 84 34.90 -65.41 -39.13
CA LYS A 84 33.97 -64.27 -39.27
C LYS A 84 32.63 -64.48 -38.53
N ASN A 85 32.08 -65.68 -38.56
CA ASN A 85 30.81 -66.04 -37.92
C ASN A 85 30.92 -66.14 -36.38
N GLN A 86 32.12 -66.29 -35.83
CA GLN A 86 32.34 -66.32 -34.39
C GLN A 86 32.35 -64.92 -33.76
N ASN A 87 32.37 -63.85 -34.56
CA ASN A 87 32.33 -62.46 -34.10
C ASN A 87 33.35 -62.16 -32.98
N GLY A 88 34.55 -62.75 -33.07
CA GLY A 88 35.63 -62.56 -32.10
C GLY A 88 35.50 -63.40 -30.81
N ALA A 89 34.59 -64.39 -30.76
CA ALA A 89 34.51 -65.33 -29.64
C ALA A 89 35.80 -66.17 -29.51
N ASP A 90 36.40 -66.52 -30.65
CA ASP A 90 37.67 -67.24 -30.87
C ASP A 90 38.94 -66.44 -30.54
N ILE A 91 38.82 -65.15 -30.22
CA ILE A 91 39.95 -64.35 -29.78
C ILE A 91 40.46 -64.90 -28.42
N PRO A 92 41.70 -65.41 -28.35
CA PRO A 92 42.21 -66.03 -27.12
C PRO A 92 42.33 -65.04 -25.96
N ASN A 93 42.71 -63.79 -26.27
CA ASN A 93 42.85 -62.71 -25.31
C ASN A 93 42.09 -61.47 -25.80
N LYS A 94 40.80 -61.40 -25.44
CA LYS A 94 39.92 -60.27 -25.79
C LYS A 94 40.43 -58.92 -25.25
N PRO A 95 40.93 -58.82 -24.00
CA PRO A 95 41.57 -57.59 -23.51
C PRO A 95 42.73 -57.09 -24.38
N LEU A 96 43.67 -57.98 -24.74
CA LEU A 96 44.82 -57.61 -25.60
C LEU A 96 44.37 -57.24 -27.01
N PHE A 97 43.36 -57.94 -27.55
CA PHE A 97 42.79 -57.59 -28.85
C PHE A 97 42.21 -56.16 -28.84
N LEU A 98 41.41 -55.81 -27.82
CA LEU A 98 40.86 -54.47 -27.65
C LEU A 98 41.95 -53.40 -27.51
N GLN A 99 43.08 -53.74 -26.87
CA GLN A 99 44.26 -52.88 -26.82
C GLN A 99 44.90 -52.69 -28.20
N ASN A 100 45.10 -53.79 -28.95
CA ASN A 100 45.73 -53.77 -30.27
C ASN A 100 44.89 -53.01 -31.32
N VAL A 101 43.56 -53.03 -31.21
CA VAL A 101 42.67 -52.24 -32.08
C VAL A 101 42.42 -50.80 -31.56
N GLY A 102 43.08 -50.40 -30.48
CA GLY A 102 42.99 -49.03 -29.94
C GLY A 102 41.69 -48.70 -29.19
N LEU A 103 40.91 -49.70 -28.76
CA LEU A 103 39.64 -49.52 -28.06
C LEU A 103 39.77 -49.43 -26.53
N GLY A 104 40.96 -49.65 -25.98
CA GLY A 104 41.19 -49.58 -24.54
C GLY A 104 40.78 -48.25 -23.92
N GLU A 105 41.18 -47.13 -24.53
CA GLU A 105 40.81 -45.79 -24.04
C GLU A 105 39.32 -45.50 -24.20
N THR A 106 38.71 -45.89 -25.32
CA THR A 106 37.27 -45.73 -25.57
C THR A 106 36.42 -46.40 -24.50
N ILE A 107 36.80 -47.61 -24.07
CA ILE A 107 36.09 -48.34 -23.01
C ILE A 107 36.20 -47.59 -21.67
N ASN A 108 37.39 -47.08 -21.34
CA ASN A 108 37.60 -46.31 -20.11
C ASN A 108 36.81 -45.00 -20.12
N LEU A 109 36.77 -44.29 -21.26
CA LEU A 109 35.98 -43.07 -21.42
C LEU A 109 34.47 -43.36 -21.32
N ALA A 110 33.99 -44.45 -21.94
CA ALA A 110 32.59 -44.85 -21.87
C ALA A 110 32.15 -45.21 -20.44
N ALA A 111 33.03 -45.82 -19.64
CA ALA A 111 32.77 -46.11 -18.23
C ALA A 111 32.61 -44.83 -17.38
N GLY A 112 33.24 -43.73 -17.77
CA GLY A 112 33.14 -42.42 -17.09
C GLY A 112 32.08 -41.48 -17.68
N ALA A 113 31.30 -41.91 -18.68
CA ALA A 113 30.29 -41.07 -19.31
C ALA A 113 29.04 -40.91 -18.42
N LEU A 114 28.37 -39.75 -18.53
CA LEU A 114 27.13 -39.49 -17.80
C LEU A 114 25.98 -40.37 -18.31
N GLN A 115 25.33 -41.07 -17.39
CA GLN A 115 24.17 -41.91 -17.64
C GLN A 115 22.88 -41.07 -17.61
N LYS A 116 22.25 -40.94 -18.78
CA LYS A 116 20.99 -40.18 -18.93
C LYS A 116 19.90 -40.61 -17.94
N SER A 117 19.76 -41.90 -17.66
CA SER A 117 18.77 -42.45 -16.73
C SER A 117 19.00 -42.04 -15.27
N GLN A 118 20.22 -41.64 -14.91
CA GLN A 118 20.58 -41.21 -13.56
C GLN A 118 20.34 -39.72 -13.32
N ASN A 119 20.01 -38.94 -14.35
CA ASN A 119 19.73 -37.50 -14.25
C ASN A 119 20.82 -36.73 -13.45
N GLY A 120 22.09 -37.11 -13.61
CA GLY A 120 23.23 -36.49 -12.92
C GLY A 120 23.49 -37.01 -11.51
N ALA A 121 22.79 -38.06 -11.06
CA ALA A 121 23.09 -38.72 -9.77
C ALA A 121 24.48 -39.36 -9.75
N ASP A 122 24.96 -39.84 -10.92
CA ASP A 122 26.28 -40.39 -11.20
C ASP A 122 27.40 -39.36 -11.23
N ILE A 123 27.11 -38.06 -11.14
CA ILE A 123 28.14 -37.03 -11.02
C ILE A 123 28.79 -37.13 -9.63
N PRO A 124 30.11 -37.41 -9.54
CA PRO A 124 30.80 -37.54 -8.26
C PRO A 124 30.82 -36.23 -7.45
N ASP A 125 31.06 -35.11 -8.13
CA ASP A 125 31.09 -33.76 -7.55
C ASP A 125 30.04 -32.87 -8.24
N LYS A 126 28.80 -32.96 -7.73
CA LYS A 126 27.67 -32.14 -8.20
C LYS A 126 27.94 -30.64 -8.04
N PRO A 127 28.50 -30.15 -6.91
CA PRO A 127 28.90 -28.74 -6.77
C PRO A 127 29.84 -28.25 -7.88
N ARG A 128 30.89 -29.01 -8.21
CA ARG A 128 31.83 -28.64 -9.27
C ARG A 128 31.19 -28.72 -10.65
N PHE A 129 30.32 -29.69 -10.90
CA PHE A 129 29.54 -29.75 -12.14
C PHE A 129 28.68 -28.50 -12.32
N VAL A 130 27.93 -28.09 -11.30
CA VAL A 130 27.14 -26.85 -11.27
C VAL A 130 28.00 -25.61 -11.56
N GLN A 131 29.24 -25.58 -11.04
CA GLN A 131 30.21 -24.53 -11.36
C GLN A 131 30.62 -24.54 -12.83
N ASN A 132 30.94 -25.71 -13.40
CA ASN A 132 31.41 -25.82 -14.77
C ASN A 132 30.33 -25.48 -15.81
N ILE A 133 29.05 -25.74 -15.51
CA ILE A 133 27.92 -25.35 -16.37
C ILE A 133 27.45 -23.90 -16.16
N GLY A 134 28.18 -23.11 -15.36
CA GLY A 134 27.87 -21.68 -15.13
C GLY A 134 26.64 -21.43 -14.24
N LEU A 135 26.06 -22.47 -13.62
CA LEU A 135 24.88 -22.33 -12.75
C LEU A 135 25.23 -22.05 -11.28
N LYS A 136 26.51 -22.02 -10.91
CA LYS A 136 26.93 -21.77 -9.52
C LYS A 136 26.34 -20.49 -8.96
N GLU A 137 26.40 -19.39 -9.70
CA GLU A 137 25.87 -18.11 -9.23
C GLU A 137 24.34 -18.05 -9.37
N THR A 138 23.75 -18.68 -10.39
CA THR A 138 22.29 -18.79 -10.58
C THR A 138 21.60 -19.57 -9.46
N LEU A 139 22.24 -20.64 -8.98
CA LEU A 139 21.76 -21.47 -7.88
C LEU A 139 22.26 -20.98 -6.52
N ASN A 140 23.09 -19.93 -6.48
CA ASN A 140 23.56 -19.32 -5.24
C ASN A 140 22.38 -18.61 -4.55
N PRO A 141 21.92 -19.08 -3.38
CA PRO A 141 20.78 -18.48 -2.69
C PRO A 141 21.01 -17.00 -2.33
N THR A 142 22.27 -16.58 -2.19
CA THR A 142 22.63 -15.20 -1.83
C THR A 142 22.72 -14.24 -3.02
N LYS A 143 22.56 -14.72 -4.26
CA LYS A 143 22.67 -13.90 -5.48
C LYS A 143 21.42 -13.94 -6.38
N ARG A 144 20.32 -14.51 -5.89
CA ARG A 144 19.04 -14.59 -6.59
C ARG A 144 17.94 -13.87 -5.80
N VAL A 145 16.95 -13.31 -6.50
CA VAL A 145 15.67 -12.89 -5.89
C VAL A 145 14.79 -14.12 -5.81
N SER A 146 14.59 -14.67 -4.61
CA SER A 146 13.72 -15.84 -4.41
C SER A 146 12.27 -15.37 -4.25
N ILE A 147 11.43 -15.62 -5.25
CA ILE A 147 9.97 -15.46 -5.15
C ILE A 147 9.41 -16.79 -4.60
N GLY A 148 9.62 -17.05 -3.31
CA GLY A 148 9.25 -18.32 -2.65
C GLY A 148 10.06 -19.55 -3.12
N ASN A 149 9.85 -20.70 -2.46
CA ASN A 149 10.43 -22.01 -2.81
C ASN A 149 9.34 -23.11 -2.78
N ILE A 150 9.58 -24.23 -3.45
CA ILE A 150 8.66 -25.37 -3.59
C ILE A 150 8.84 -26.32 -2.39
N GLY A 151 7.96 -26.25 -1.39
CA GLY A 151 7.95 -27.08 -0.16
C GLY A 151 6.75 -26.78 0.74
N THR A 152 6.35 -27.72 1.62
CA THR A 152 5.11 -27.60 2.41
C THR A 152 5.28 -26.78 3.70
N GLY A 153 4.60 -25.63 3.75
CA GLY A 153 4.59 -24.64 4.84
C GLY A 153 4.96 -23.27 4.30
N VAL A 154 4.22 -22.20 4.63
CA VAL A 154 4.21 -20.96 3.80
C VAL A 154 5.56 -20.22 3.71
N PHE A 155 6.57 -20.53 4.54
CA PHE A 155 7.87 -19.82 4.58
C PHE A 155 9.12 -20.65 4.95
N ASP A 156 9.18 -21.98 4.74
CA ASP A 156 10.08 -22.77 5.59
C ASP A 156 11.61 -22.48 5.45
N GLY A 157 12.18 -21.87 6.50
CA GLY A 157 13.62 -21.77 6.81
C GLY A 157 14.23 -20.37 6.99
N SER A 158 13.64 -19.29 6.45
CA SER A 158 14.14 -17.90 6.61
C SER A 158 13.09 -16.89 6.14
N THR A 159 13.20 -15.61 6.51
CA THR A 159 12.44 -14.52 5.88
C THR A 159 13.11 -14.03 4.61
N PRO A 160 12.57 -14.28 3.40
CA PRO A 160 13.08 -13.71 2.17
C PRO A 160 12.50 -12.30 1.97
N CYS A 161 13.33 -11.26 1.94
CA CYS A 161 12.92 -9.91 1.58
C CYS A 161 13.29 -9.60 0.13
N ILE A 162 12.30 -9.17 -0.67
CA ILE A 162 12.57 -8.55 -1.97
C ILE A 162 12.80 -7.06 -1.70
N ASN A 163 14.02 -6.59 -1.92
CA ASN A 163 14.26 -5.16 -1.99
C ASN A 163 13.79 -4.69 -3.38
N ILE A 164 12.67 -3.96 -3.45
CA ILE A 164 12.15 -3.38 -4.70
C ILE A 164 12.47 -1.88 -4.67
N GLY A 165 13.39 -1.42 -5.50
CA GLY A 165 13.84 -0.03 -5.47
C GLY A 165 15.09 0.27 -6.29
N ASP A 166 15.52 1.54 -6.27
CA ASP A 166 16.83 1.99 -6.76
C ASP A 166 17.83 2.12 -5.59
N SER A 167 18.87 2.94 -5.74
CA SER A 167 19.93 3.08 -4.72
C SER A 167 19.47 3.67 -3.39
N ASP A 168 18.38 4.45 -3.37
CA ASP A 168 17.99 5.22 -2.18
C ASP A 168 16.47 5.23 -1.91
N SER A 169 15.67 4.63 -2.78
CA SER A 169 14.22 4.59 -2.70
C SER A 169 13.70 3.17 -2.96
N GLY A 170 12.74 2.70 -2.16
CA GLY A 170 12.18 1.36 -2.34
C GLY A 170 11.51 0.74 -1.11
N PHE A 171 11.17 -0.54 -1.23
CA PHE A 171 10.67 -1.39 -0.15
C PHE A 171 11.76 -2.37 0.27
N ILE A 172 12.06 -2.47 1.57
CA ILE A 172 13.18 -3.28 2.09
C ILE A 172 12.69 -4.13 3.25
N GLY A 173 12.88 -5.45 3.23
CA GLY A 173 12.61 -6.27 4.41
C GLY A 173 13.80 -6.23 5.38
N SER A 174 13.69 -5.44 6.44
CA SER A 174 14.80 -5.12 7.34
C SER A 174 14.98 -6.09 8.51
N ALA A 175 13.95 -6.86 8.84
CA ALA A 175 13.93 -7.89 9.87
C ALA A 175 12.78 -8.88 9.62
N ASP A 176 12.74 -9.97 10.40
CA ASP A 176 11.63 -10.92 10.36
C ASP A 176 10.29 -10.22 10.65
N GLY A 177 9.31 -10.41 9.76
CA GLY A 177 8.00 -9.76 9.83
C GLY A 177 8.01 -8.24 9.62
N VAL A 178 9.10 -7.63 9.13
CA VAL A 178 9.18 -6.17 8.89
C VAL A 178 9.42 -5.85 7.41
N LEU A 179 8.62 -4.93 6.86
CA LEU A 179 8.80 -4.35 5.53
C LEU A 179 8.92 -2.84 5.62
N ASP A 180 10.11 -2.30 5.41
CA ASP A 180 10.41 -0.87 5.40
C ASP A 180 10.06 -0.21 4.05
N ILE A 181 9.82 1.10 4.10
CA ILE A 181 9.58 1.99 2.95
C ILE A 181 10.60 3.13 3.02
N TYR A 182 11.42 3.27 1.98
CA TYR A 182 12.45 4.30 1.84
C TYR A 182 12.18 5.23 0.65
N CYS A 183 12.50 6.51 0.82
CA CYS A 183 12.51 7.52 -0.24
C CYS A 183 13.74 8.42 -0.06
N ASN A 184 14.57 8.55 -1.11
CA ASN A 184 15.76 9.42 -1.14
C ASN A 184 16.66 9.27 0.11
N GLY A 185 16.90 8.03 0.53
CA GLY A 185 17.76 7.67 1.66
C GLY A 185 17.11 7.78 3.04
N ALA A 186 15.85 8.23 3.13
CA ALA A 186 15.11 8.34 4.38
C ALA A 186 14.03 7.26 4.49
N LYS A 187 13.92 6.62 5.66
CA LYS A 187 12.83 5.69 5.97
C LYS A 187 11.55 6.48 6.25
N VAL A 188 10.56 6.36 5.39
CA VAL A 188 9.28 7.10 5.50
C VAL A 188 8.16 6.26 6.12
N GLY A 189 8.33 4.94 6.21
CA GLY A 189 7.36 4.05 6.83
C GLY A 189 7.86 2.62 6.96
N TYR A 190 7.08 1.77 7.61
CA TYR A 190 7.28 0.32 7.64
C TYR A 190 5.99 -0.43 8.03
N ILE A 191 5.92 -1.71 7.72
CA ILE A 191 4.89 -2.64 8.19
C ILE A 191 5.56 -3.64 9.13
N ASN A 192 4.95 -3.92 10.27
CA ASN A 192 5.36 -5.03 11.14
C ASN A 192 4.14 -5.74 11.76
N GLY A 193 4.36 -6.61 12.74
CA GLY A 193 3.29 -7.31 13.46
C GLY A 193 2.26 -6.40 14.16
N ASN A 194 2.59 -5.13 14.43
CA ASN A 194 1.66 -4.15 15.02
C ASN A 194 0.83 -3.41 13.95
N GLY A 195 1.20 -3.51 12.67
CA GLY A 195 0.48 -2.89 11.55
C GLY A 195 1.36 -1.98 10.69
N LEU A 196 0.74 -0.98 10.07
CA LEU A 196 1.37 0.02 9.21
C LEU A 196 1.82 1.22 10.05
N HIS A 197 3.11 1.56 9.96
CA HIS A 197 3.72 2.69 10.64
C HIS A 197 4.19 3.73 9.62
N MET A 198 3.71 4.97 9.76
CA MET A 198 4.13 6.11 8.94
C MET A 198 5.06 7.00 9.77
N LEU A 199 6.27 7.24 9.25
CA LEU A 199 7.28 8.10 9.90
C LEU A 199 7.28 9.52 9.31
N ALA A 200 6.58 9.72 8.21
CA ALA A 200 6.28 11.00 7.60
C ALA A 200 4.75 11.17 7.44
N ASP A 201 4.32 12.39 7.12
CA ASP A 201 2.92 12.71 6.89
C ASP A 201 2.30 11.90 5.74
N ILE A 202 1.01 11.58 5.85
CA ILE A 202 0.23 11.03 4.73
C ILE A 202 -0.43 12.19 3.99
N HIS A 203 -0.05 12.40 2.73
CA HIS A 203 -0.58 13.48 1.90
C HIS A 203 -1.76 13.01 1.01
N PHE A 204 -2.77 13.85 0.89
CA PHE A 204 -3.94 13.72 0.01
C PHE A 204 -4.12 15.05 -0.75
N ASP A 205 -3.34 15.23 -1.83
CA ASP A 205 -3.16 16.53 -2.50
C ASP A 205 -2.80 17.65 -1.50
N ASN A 206 -3.66 18.66 -1.35
CA ASN A 206 -3.45 19.78 -0.41
C ASN A 206 -3.80 19.43 1.05
N ALA A 207 -4.47 18.31 1.30
CA ALA A 207 -4.77 17.83 2.65
C ALA A 207 -3.66 16.88 3.14
N ARG A 208 -3.48 16.77 4.45
CA ARG A 208 -2.53 15.82 5.05
C ARG A 208 -2.90 15.43 6.46
N MET A 209 -2.55 14.20 6.83
CA MET A 209 -2.49 13.75 8.21
C MET A 209 -1.03 13.74 8.65
N THR A 210 -0.74 14.42 9.74
CA THR A 210 0.63 14.53 10.26
C THR A 210 0.99 13.39 11.20
N THR A 211 2.27 13.25 11.49
CA THR A 211 2.80 12.24 12.43
C THR A 211 2.29 12.38 13.88
N ASN A 212 1.76 13.55 14.28
CA ASN A 212 1.11 13.72 15.59
C ASN A 212 -0.39 13.36 15.57
N GLY A 213 -0.93 12.96 14.41
CA GLY A 213 -2.34 12.61 14.21
C GLY A 213 -3.26 13.78 13.83
N ASP A 214 -2.77 15.02 13.79
CA ASP A 214 -3.57 16.17 13.36
C ASP A 214 -3.74 16.20 11.84
N ILE A 215 -4.88 16.74 11.40
CA ILE A 215 -5.33 16.69 10.01
C ILE A 215 -5.50 18.12 9.50
N PHE A 216 -4.83 18.44 8.41
CA PHE A 216 -5.00 19.69 7.68
C PHE A 216 -5.86 19.46 6.43
N SER A 217 -6.85 20.31 6.19
CA SER A 217 -7.69 20.24 4.99
C SER A 217 -8.49 21.53 4.79
N SER A 218 -8.93 21.79 3.55
CA SER A 218 -9.88 22.85 3.22
C SER A 218 -11.25 22.67 3.89
N VAL A 219 -11.62 21.43 4.25
CA VAL A 219 -12.82 21.13 5.05
C VAL A 219 -12.78 21.85 6.40
N TRP A 220 -11.58 22.09 6.94
CA TRP A 220 -11.35 22.81 8.19
C TRP A 220 -10.99 24.29 7.96
N GLY A 221 -11.28 24.82 6.77
CA GLY A 221 -10.98 26.21 6.38
C GLY A 221 -9.49 26.45 6.13
N ASP A 222 -8.83 25.50 5.47
CA ASP A 222 -7.37 25.49 5.24
C ASP A 222 -6.59 25.64 6.54
N ASN A 223 -7.03 24.88 7.55
CA ASN A 223 -6.47 24.89 8.89
C ASN A 223 -6.38 23.48 9.47
N TRP A 224 -5.74 23.37 10.62
CA TRP A 224 -5.66 22.14 11.39
C TRP A 224 -7.00 21.83 12.06
N LEU A 225 -7.39 20.55 12.05
CA LEU A 225 -8.61 20.06 12.68
C LEU A 225 -8.66 20.42 14.16
N SER A 226 -7.53 20.31 14.87
CA SER A 226 -7.43 20.68 16.29
C SER A 226 -7.80 22.14 16.57
N ILE A 227 -7.30 23.08 15.75
CA ILE A 227 -7.61 24.52 15.82
C ILE A 227 -9.07 24.76 15.46
N TRP A 228 -9.54 24.13 14.38
CA TRP A 228 -10.92 24.28 13.93
C TRP A 228 -11.90 23.86 15.03
N ILE A 229 -11.72 22.67 15.63
CA ILE A 229 -12.56 22.18 16.74
C ILE A 229 -12.52 23.15 17.92
N THR A 230 -11.33 23.62 18.32
CA THR A 230 -11.17 24.56 19.43
C THR A 230 -11.97 25.85 19.20
N ASN A 231 -11.91 26.40 17.98
CA ASN A 231 -12.67 27.59 17.63
C ASN A 231 -14.18 27.35 17.61
N GLN A 232 -14.63 26.18 17.11
CA GLN A 232 -16.05 25.81 17.15
C GLN A 232 -16.56 25.70 18.60
N LEU A 233 -15.79 25.06 19.49
CA LEU A 233 -16.16 24.88 20.89
C LEU A 233 -16.17 26.21 21.66
N ASN A 234 -15.18 27.07 21.45
CA ASN A 234 -15.14 28.41 22.08
C ASN A 234 -16.31 29.28 21.63
N THR A 235 -16.67 29.23 20.35
CA THR A 235 -17.83 29.96 19.81
C THR A 235 -19.11 29.45 20.46
N ARG A 236 -19.31 28.12 20.55
CA ARG A 236 -20.47 27.52 21.21
C ARG A 236 -20.54 27.88 22.69
N GLY A 237 -19.43 27.77 23.43
CA GLY A 237 -19.39 28.14 24.85
C GLY A 237 -19.73 29.62 25.08
N THR A 238 -19.28 30.51 24.20
CA THR A 238 -19.63 31.95 24.24
C THR A 238 -21.12 32.17 23.97
N ILE A 239 -21.67 31.49 22.95
CA ILE A 239 -23.11 31.58 22.62
C ILE A 239 -23.96 31.06 23.78
N ASP A 240 -23.61 29.91 24.35
CA ASP A 240 -24.33 29.31 25.47
C ASP A 240 -24.28 30.22 26.71
N TRP A 241 -23.12 30.81 26.99
CA TRP A 241 -22.98 31.80 28.06
C TRP A 241 -23.84 33.04 27.80
N ILE A 242 -23.77 33.64 26.61
CA ILE A 242 -24.61 34.79 26.23
C ILE A 242 -26.10 34.46 26.36
N ASN A 243 -26.52 33.28 25.89
CA ASN A 243 -27.91 32.82 26.01
C ASN A 243 -28.34 32.70 27.47
N GLY A 244 -27.44 32.24 28.35
CA GLY A 244 -27.66 32.22 29.81
C GLY A 244 -27.86 33.63 30.39
N GLU A 245 -26.99 34.57 30.05
CA GLU A 245 -27.09 35.97 30.49
C GLU A 245 -28.38 36.64 29.99
N LEU A 246 -28.77 36.38 28.74
CA LEU A 246 -30.02 36.87 28.17
C LEU A 246 -31.25 36.27 28.87
N ALA A 247 -31.23 34.98 29.19
CA ALA A 247 -32.31 34.35 29.95
C ALA A 247 -32.46 34.95 31.35
N VAL A 248 -31.35 35.23 32.04
CA VAL A 248 -31.37 35.93 33.34
C VAL A 248 -31.94 37.34 33.19
N ARG A 249 -31.51 38.10 32.18
CA ARG A 249 -32.05 39.43 31.89
C ARG A 249 -33.55 39.38 31.64
N ASP A 250 -34.01 38.44 30.82
CA ASP A 250 -35.43 38.32 30.47
C ASP A 250 -36.28 37.93 31.69
N ASN A 251 -35.81 37.02 32.55
CA ASN A 251 -36.45 36.72 33.84
C ASN A 251 -36.53 37.96 34.75
N ASN A 252 -35.46 38.74 34.83
CA ASN A 252 -35.44 39.99 35.59
C ASN A 252 -36.36 41.08 35.00
N ILE A 253 -36.61 41.07 33.69
CA ILE A 253 -37.57 41.97 33.05
C ILE A 253 -39.00 41.50 33.32
N ASN A 254 -39.26 40.19 33.20
CA ASN A 254 -40.58 39.60 33.40
C ASN A 254 -41.09 39.72 34.86
N THR A 255 -40.18 39.86 35.82
CA THR A 255 -40.52 40.13 37.23
C THR A 255 -40.83 41.61 37.51
N ARG A 256 -40.54 42.53 36.57
CA ARG A 256 -40.91 43.94 36.70
C ARG A 256 -42.33 44.15 36.22
N ALA A 257 -43.04 45.06 36.88
CA ALA A 257 -44.33 45.52 36.40
C ALA A 257 -44.18 46.15 35.00
N THR A 258 -45.06 45.80 34.08
CA THR A 258 -45.08 46.42 32.74
C THR A 258 -45.45 47.89 32.85
N TRP A 259 -45.01 48.69 31.88
CA TRP A 259 -45.34 50.12 31.84
C TRP A 259 -46.86 50.35 31.81
N ASP A 260 -47.60 49.51 31.08
CA ASP A 260 -49.06 49.52 31.05
C ASP A 260 -49.67 49.20 32.42
N TYR A 261 -49.16 48.17 33.11
CA TYR A 261 -49.62 47.84 34.46
C TYR A 261 -49.39 49.00 35.42
N VAL A 262 -48.21 49.64 35.38
CA VAL A 262 -47.90 50.77 36.25
C VAL A 262 -48.84 51.95 35.99
N ASN A 263 -49.07 52.29 34.71
CA ASN A 263 -49.91 53.43 34.34
C ASN A 263 -51.40 53.23 34.56
N GLN A 264 -51.89 51.98 34.53
CA GLN A 264 -53.30 51.68 34.79
C GLN A 264 -53.59 51.49 36.28
N THR A 265 -52.61 51.02 37.06
CA THR A 265 -52.82 50.61 38.46
C THR A 265 -52.46 51.71 39.46
N PHE A 266 -51.48 52.56 39.15
CA PHE A 266 -50.99 53.58 40.08
C PHE A 266 -51.27 55.00 39.59
N ALA A 267 -51.55 55.90 40.52
CA ALA A 267 -51.67 57.33 40.25
C ALA A 267 -50.33 57.89 39.72
N ARG A 268 -50.42 58.81 38.76
CA ARG A 268 -49.28 59.60 38.28
C ARG A 268 -48.78 60.52 39.40
N LYS A 269 -47.50 60.83 39.37
CA LYS A 269 -46.90 61.74 40.34
C LYS A 269 -47.46 63.15 40.13
N ASN A 270 -48.13 63.67 41.16
CA ASN A 270 -48.65 65.03 41.18
C ASN A 270 -47.53 66.08 41.04
N THR A 271 -47.84 67.17 40.35
CA THR A 271 -46.96 68.34 40.20
C THR A 271 -47.49 69.52 41.00
N ALA A 272 -46.60 70.39 41.48
CA ALA A 272 -46.98 71.51 42.34
C ALA A 272 -45.99 72.68 42.27
N SER A 273 -46.49 73.88 42.56
CA SER A 273 -45.69 75.05 42.93
C SER A 273 -46.07 75.46 44.35
N ILE A 274 -45.16 75.26 45.31
CA ILE A 274 -45.41 75.49 46.75
C ILE A 274 -44.90 76.88 47.15
N GLN A 275 -45.53 77.91 46.60
CA GLN A 275 -45.28 79.32 46.96
C GLN A 275 -46.48 79.87 47.75
N ASP A 276 -46.35 81.11 48.23
CA ASP A 276 -47.45 81.83 48.92
C ASP A 276 -48.67 82.04 48.01
N TRP A 277 -48.48 81.99 46.67
CA TRP A 277 -49.51 81.89 45.63
C TRP A 277 -49.34 80.59 44.82
N GLY A 278 -49.56 79.45 45.47
CA GLY A 278 -49.21 78.14 44.95
C GLY A 278 -50.34 77.38 44.25
N TRP A 279 -49.97 76.21 43.74
CA TRP A 279 -50.92 75.24 43.20
C TRP A 279 -50.40 73.79 43.33
N ILE A 280 -51.33 72.83 43.34
CA ILE A 280 -51.08 71.39 43.18
C ILE A 280 -52.00 70.87 42.07
N LEU A 281 -51.44 70.08 41.15
CA LEU A 281 -52.14 69.36 40.09
C LEU A 281 -52.02 67.85 40.36
N ASP A 282 -53.14 67.16 40.43
CA ASP A 282 -53.20 65.72 40.29
C ASP A 282 -53.06 65.35 38.81
N ASP A 283 -51.87 64.89 38.42
CA ASP A 283 -51.55 64.50 37.05
C ASP A 283 -52.32 63.27 36.55
N SER A 284 -52.97 62.53 37.46
CA SER A 284 -53.82 61.37 37.10
C SER A 284 -55.21 61.80 36.66
N THR A 285 -55.79 62.81 37.34
CA THR A 285 -57.20 63.22 37.13
C THR A 285 -57.34 64.58 36.47
N GLY A 286 -56.27 65.38 36.43
CA GLY A 286 -56.29 66.77 36.00
C GLY A 286 -56.80 67.73 37.08
N PHE A 287 -57.12 67.25 38.29
CA PHE A 287 -57.67 68.10 39.35
C PHE A 287 -56.61 69.07 39.89
N ILE A 288 -56.96 70.35 39.96
CA ILE A 288 -56.06 71.42 40.39
C ILE A 288 -56.63 72.09 41.64
N MET A 289 -55.77 72.29 42.62
CA MET A 289 -56.00 73.15 43.78
C MET A 289 -55.04 74.33 43.70
N GLN A 290 -55.52 75.56 43.84
CA GLN A 290 -54.70 76.77 43.83
C GLN A 290 -55.01 77.63 45.04
N TRP A 291 -54.02 78.37 45.54
CA TRP A 291 -54.20 79.25 46.69
C TRP A 291 -53.38 80.52 46.54
N GLY A 292 -53.73 81.52 47.33
CA GLY A 292 -52.95 82.74 47.44
C GLY A 292 -53.51 83.71 48.46
N THR A 293 -52.80 84.83 48.64
CA THR A 293 -53.25 85.98 49.40
C THR A 293 -53.22 87.23 48.53
N LEU A 294 -54.08 88.20 48.83
CA LEU A 294 -54.18 89.49 48.15
C LEU A 294 -54.13 90.58 49.21
N GLY A 295 -53.17 91.51 49.06
CA GLY A 295 -53.04 92.67 49.96
C GLY A 295 -54.13 93.72 49.78
N ASN A 296 -54.72 93.80 48.58
CA ASN A 296 -55.89 94.63 48.27
C ASN A 296 -56.85 93.78 47.43
N SER A 297 -58.09 93.62 47.88
CA SER A 297 -59.16 92.93 47.14
C SER A 297 -59.98 93.91 46.28
N ASN A 298 -61.20 93.56 45.90
CA ASN A 298 -62.08 94.35 45.02
C ASN A 298 -61.58 94.48 43.58
N GLY A 299 -61.22 93.36 42.98
CA GLY A 299 -60.71 93.31 41.61
C GLY A 299 -60.72 91.91 41.01
N THR A 300 -60.27 91.82 39.76
CA THR A 300 -60.03 90.56 39.06
C THR A 300 -58.55 90.23 39.09
N TYR A 301 -58.22 89.00 39.49
CA TYR A 301 -56.85 88.52 39.67
C TYR A 301 -56.63 87.26 38.83
N ASN A 302 -55.37 87.00 38.50
CA ASN A 302 -54.99 85.79 37.77
C ASN A 302 -54.75 84.63 38.73
N PHE A 303 -55.21 83.44 38.36
CA PHE A 303 -54.71 82.23 38.98
C PHE A 303 -53.23 82.03 38.65
N PRO A 304 -52.43 81.42 39.55
CA PRO A 304 -51.06 80.99 39.25
C PRO A 304 -50.95 80.11 38.00
N ARG A 305 -51.99 79.32 37.70
CA ARG A 305 -52.16 78.53 36.49
C ARG A 305 -53.61 78.58 36.02
N ALA A 306 -53.84 78.64 34.71
CA ALA A 306 -55.19 78.47 34.18
C ALA A 306 -55.73 77.06 34.45
N PHE A 307 -57.00 76.93 34.85
CA PHE A 307 -57.71 75.66 34.90
C PHE A 307 -58.06 75.21 33.46
N PRO A 308 -57.47 74.12 32.92
CA PRO A 308 -57.67 73.72 31.53
C PRO A 308 -59.13 73.55 31.09
N VAL A 309 -60.00 73.06 31.97
CA VAL A 309 -61.43 72.85 31.72
C VAL A 309 -62.27 73.94 32.38
N GLY A 310 -62.04 74.23 33.66
CA GLY A 310 -62.70 75.30 34.39
C GLY A 310 -62.47 75.29 35.90
N CYS A 311 -62.63 76.47 36.51
CA CYS A 311 -62.65 76.63 37.96
C CYS A 311 -64.05 76.26 38.48
N PHE A 312 -64.15 75.23 39.31
CA PHE A 312 -65.43 74.76 39.86
C PHE A 312 -65.90 75.62 41.03
N ALA A 313 -64.98 76.01 41.90
CA ALA A 313 -65.28 76.84 43.06
C ALA A 313 -64.07 77.70 43.44
N ILE A 314 -64.37 78.88 43.97
CA ILE A 314 -63.42 79.71 44.68
C ILE A 314 -63.97 80.04 46.06
N PHE A 315 -63.10 79.94 47.05
CA PHE A 315 -63.36 80.28 48.43
C PHE A 315 -62.47 81.46 48.76
N VAL A 316 -63.07 82.55 49.24
CA VAL A 316 -62.35 83.76 49.62
C VAL A 316 -62.64 84.04 51.08
N THR A 317 -61.59 84.28 51.86
CA THR A 317 -61.68 84.55 53.30
C THR A 317 -60.87 85.78 53.65
N ASN A 318 -61.23 86.44 54.74
CA ASN A 318 -60.47 87.57 55.29
C ASN A 318 -59.15 87.04 55.87
N THR A 319 -58.03 87.73 55.63
CA THR A 319 -56.71 87.32 56.20
C THR A 319 -56.43 87.88 57.59
N ASN A 320 -57.10 88.96 57.98
CA ASN A 320 -56.94 89.64 59.26
C ASN A 320 -58.26 90.31 59.69
N ALA A 321 -58.25 90.96 60.86
CA ALA A 321 -59.37 91.78 61.32
C ALA A 321 -59.53 93.03 60.43
N GLN A 322 -60.76 93.32 60.01
CA GLN A 322 -61.07 94.37 59.04
C GLN A 322 -61.96 95.44 59.65
N GLY A 323 -61.66 96.70 59.36
CA GLY A 323 -62.51 97.86 59.63
C GLY A 323 -63.11 97.96 61.04
N SER A 324 -64.18 98.77 61.16
CA SER A 324 -65.00 98.91 62.37
C SER A 324 -66.37 98.22 62.25
N GLN A 325 -66.62 97.48 61.17
CA GLN A 325 -67.86 96.76 60.85
C GLN A 325 -67.54 95.32 60.45
N VAL A 326 -68.55 94.45 60.33
CA VAL A 326 -68.33 93.09 59.82
C VAL A 326 -68.22 93.15 58.30
N ASP A 327 -67.09 92.69 57.76
CA ASP A 327 -66.80 92.62 56.33
C ASP A 327 -66.65 91.17 55.90
N ASN A 328 -67.53 90.70 54.99
CA ASN A 328 -67.47 89.32 54.51
C ASN A 328 -66.71 89.26 53.18
N ALA A 329 -65.66 88.45 53.13
CA ALA A 329 -64.98 88.14 51.89
C ALA A 329 -65.87 87.30 50.96
N PHE A 330 -65.86 87.61 49.66
CA PHE A 330 -66.55 86.84 48.64
C PHE A 330 -65.75 86.86 47.33
N GLY A 331 -66.00 85.87 46.47
CA GLY A 331 -65.41 85.81 45.14
C GLY A 331 -66.14 84.83 44.25
N TYR A 332 -65.83 84.90 42.97
CA TYR A 332 -66.38 83.99 41.95
C TYR A 332 -65.40 83.85 40.79
N PRO A 333 -65.40 82.70 40.08
CA PRO A 333 -64.60 82.54 38.88
C PRO A 333 -65.05 83.52 37.80
N VAL A 334 -64.10 84.15 37.11
CA VAL A 334 -64.37 85.06 35.97
C VAL A 334 -64.05 84.34 34.65
N SER A 335 -62.96 83.59 34.63
CA SER A 335 -62.57 82.72 33.53
C SER A 335 -61.71 81.57 34.03
N ASN A 336 -61.25 80.71 33.13
CA ASN A 336 -60.31 79.64 33.48
C ASN A 336 -58.97 80.16 34.04
N SER A 337 -58.62 81.43 33.78
CA SER A 337 -57.35 82.02 34.23
C SER A 337 -57.55 83.10 35.29
N GLN A 338 -58.79 83.47 35.63
CA GLN A 338 -59.06 84.64 36.46
C GLN A 338 -60.23 84.44 37.41
N PHE A 339 -60.17 85.12 38.54
CA PHE A 339 -61.24 85.19 39.53
C PHE A 339 -61.44 86.62 40.02
N PHE A 340 -62.64 86.89 40.51
CA PHE A 340 -62.94 88.10 41.25
C PHE A 340 -62.89 87.79 42.75
N ALA A 341 -62.29 88.68 43.54
CA ALA A 341 -62.28 88.58 44.99
C ALA A 341 -62.43 89.97 45.62
N ALA A 342 -63.29 90.09 46.62
CA ALA A 342 -63.57 91.33 47.31
C ALA A 342 -64.09 91.09 48.73
N THR A 343 -64.25 92.16 49.49
CA THR A 343 -64.94 92.15 50.79
C THR A 343 -66.19 93.02 50.70
N LYS A 344 -67.26 92.68 51.42
CA LYS A 344 -68.50 93.46 51.44
C LYS A 344 -68.85 93.85 52.86
N SER A 345 -69.06 95.14 53.08
CA SER A 345 -69.49 95.66 54.38
C SER A 345 -70.91 95.23 54.70
N SER A 346 -71.14 94.77 55.93
CA SER A 346 -72.47 94.50 56.46
C SER A 346 -73.23 95.75 56.91
N GLY A 347 -72.52 96.88 57.08
CA GLY A 347 -73.08 98.11 57.63
C GLY A 347 -73.38 99.22 56.61
N MET A 348 -73.02 99.02 55.33
CA MET A 348 -73.31 99.96 54.24
C MET A 348 -73.84 99.24 52.99
N VAL A 349 -74.98 99.72 52.45
CA VAL A 349 -75.66 99.09 51.32
C VAL A 349 -74.77 99.13 50.07
N ASN A 350 -74.50 97.95 49.52
CA ASN A 350 -73.72 97.73 48.28
C ASN A 350 -72.28 98.27 48.28
N LEU A 351 -71.70 98.53 49.46
CA LEU A 351 -70.28 98.88 49.55
C LEU A 351 -69.41 97.62 49.44
N VAL A 352 -68.61 97.57 48.37
CA VAL A 352 -67.56 96.56 48.18
C VAL A 352 -66.22 97.19 48.56
N ASN A 353 -65.57 96.63 49.58
CA ASN A 353 -64.30 97.05 50.15
C ASN A 353 -63.13 96.23 49.56
N ASP A 354 -61.92 96.74 49.71
CA ASP A 354 -60.67 96.19 49.17
C ASP A 354 -59.75 95.58 50.25
N PHE A 355 -60.29 95.18 51.40
CA PHE A 355 -59.46 94.62 52.48
C PHE A 355 -58.72 93.33 52.09
N PRO A 356 -57.60 93.01 52.76
CA PRO A 356 -56.79 91.83 52.45
C PRO A 356 -57.54 90.50 52.59
N VAL A 357 -57.43 89.62 51.59
CA VAL A 357 -58.10 88.31 51.54
C VAL A 357 -57.14 87.18 51.20
N ALA A 358 -57.45 85.98 51.68
CA ALA A 358 -56.88 84.73 51.23
C ALA A 358 -57.90 84.05 50.33
N TRP A 359 -57.42 83.27 49.37
CA TRP A 359 -58.29 82.54 48.47
C TRP A 359 -57.77 81.13 48.22
N PHE A 360 -58.71 80.22 47.99
CA PHE A 360 -58.48 78.83 47.62
C PHE A 360 -59.44 78.48 46.47
N ALA A 361 -58.92 77.91 45.40
CA ALA A 361 -59.70 77.57 44.22
C ALA A 361 -59.47 76.11 43.83
N ILE A 362 -60.53 75.48 43.34
CA ILE A 362 -60.50 74.09 42.85
C ILE A 362 -61.12 74.00 41.46
N GLY A 363 -60.58 73.15 40.61
CA GLY A 363 -61.01 73.00 39.22
C GLY A 363 -60.25 71.90 38.50
N ARG A 364 -60.42 71.79 37.18
CA ARG A 364 -59.58 70.95 36.31
C ARG A 364 -59.34 71.61 34.97
#